data_AF-A0A9N8P5N0-F1
#
_entry.id   AF-A0A9N8P5N0-F1
#
_cell.length_a   1.000
_cell.length_b   1.000
_cell.length_c   1.000
_cell.angle_alpha   90.00
_cell.angle_beta   90.00
_cell.angle_gamma   90.00
#
_symmetry.space_group_name_H-M   'P 1'
#
loop_
_entity.id
_entity.type
_entity.pdbx_description
1 polymer ?
#
loop_
_entity_poly.entity_id
_entity_poly.type
_entity_poly.pdbx_seq_one_letter_code
_entity_poly.pdbx_strand_id
1 'polypeptide(L)'
;TRLTRHSRIVTAVQTRLAYDVEMLSPPSLKNVTEGLRNNSISMVRCYERNSDFHFELQERIHVTIPDGGDPTCSTCPTNERRACRHIWWVDDQILSTAVPPEARSRFKYQISRNGEAVREAEAEDGETLIFHSWLQEKGLGNLARRAGWWKQDPMDQQDTRLVEQTATHILSAFEPCGVLSKQHGQDNFEILQQESHDGNLDATAEALRVEIDRMRSFIMNHGQKKMSIPLQTRIAGILLYTLEQLVQYAGDIQTNAAVSIPQYSGLSLQDRSLLHKMIDRNSPIVFVLPVLDLLDSKVLYGDMIQERVEVLANGLREGEEPCPAEYIRLLERVVGLVE
;
A
#
# COMPACT_ATOMS: atom_id res chain seq x y z
N THR A 1 -55.06 6.19 -2.95
CA THR A 1 -54.07 7.22 -2.56
C THR A 1 -52.69 6.66 -2.83
N ARG A 2 -52.04 7.06 -3.95
CA ARG A 2 -50.63 6.72 -4.21
C ARG A 2 -49.79 7.54 -3.22
N LEU A 3 -49.34 6.91 -2.15
CA LEU A 3 -48.27 7.45 -1.31
C LEU A 3 -47.04 7.61 -2.19
N THR A 4 -46.66 8.84 -2.50
CA THR A 4 -45.35 9.16 -3.05
C THR A 4 -44.31 8.74 -2.02
N ARG A 5 -43.75 7.53 -2.18
CA ARG A 5 -42.61 7.05 -1.40
C ARG A 5 -41.43 7.97 -1.68
N HIS A 6 -40.93 8.63 -0.64
CA HIS A 6 -39.67 9.35 -0.72
C HIS A 6 -38.54 8.34 -0.65
N SER A 7 -38.00 7.96 -1.81
CA SER A 7 -36.81 7.10 -1.88
C SER A 7 -35.67 7.73 -1.10
N ARG A 8 -35.06 6.94 -0.20
CA ARG A 8 -33.92 7.39 0.61
C ARG A 8 -32.65 7.01 -0.12
N ILE A 9 -31.93 8.01 -0.63
CA ILE A 9 -30.71 7.82 -1.43
C ILE A 9 -29.46 8.08 -0.60
N VAL A 10 -28.47 7.19 -0.72
CA VAL A 10 -27.09 7.41 -0.27
C VAL A 10 -26.18 7.37 -1.49
N THR A 11 -25.41 8.43 -1.71
CA THR A 11 -24.40 8.47 -2.78
C THR A 11 -23.03 8.19 -2.17
N ALA A 12 -22.30 7.24 -2.77
CA ALA A 12 -20.93 6.96 -2.39
C ALA A 12 -20.01 8.12 -2.73
N VAL A 13 -19.14 8.50 -1.78
CA VAL A 13 -18.29 9.69 -1.94
C VAL A 13 -17.20 9.45 -2.97
N GLN A 14 -16.60 8.25 -2.97
CA GLN A 14 -15.49 7.90 -3.86
C GLN A 14 -15.95 7.60 -5.29
N THR A 15 -16.95 6.73 -5.47
CA THR A 15 -17.35 6.23 -6.80
C THR A 15 -18.46 7.06 -7.45
N ARG A 16 -19.20 7.86 -6.66
CA ARG A 16 -20.41 8.62 -7.05
C ARG A 16 -21.63 7.76 -7.42
N LEU A 17 -21.60 6.45 -7.15
CA LEU A 17 -22.77 5.59 -7.32
C LEU A 17 -23.86 5.97 -6.31
N ALA A 18 -25.12 5.97 -6.77
CA ALA A 18 -26.28 6.24 -5.94
C ALA A 18 -26.99 4.95 -5.54
N TYR A 19 -27.32 4.82 -4.26
CA TYR A 19 -27.95 3.64 -3.69
C TYR A 19 -29.30 3.97 -3.08
N ASP A 20 -30.32 3.18 -3.41
CA ASP A 20 -31.62 3.22 -2.74
C ASP A 20 -31.58 2.34 -1.50
N VAL A 21 -31.68 2.98 -0.34
CA VAL A 21 -31.56 2.34 0.98
C VAL A 21 -32.88 2.33 1.75
N GLU A 22 -34.01 2.62 1.10
CA GLU A 22 -35.32 2.68 1.76
C GLU A 22 -35.67 1.38 2.51
N MET A 23 -35.29 0.23 1.93
CA MET A 23 -35.62 -1.09 2.47
C MET A 23 -34.63 -1.59 3.54
N LEU A 24 -33.58 -0.82 3.87
CA LEU A 24 -32.57 -1.25 4.83
C LEU A 24 -33.03 -1.00 6.28
N SER A 25 -32.80 -2.01 7.14
CA SER A 25 -32.97 -1.85 8.58
C SER A 25 -32.06 -0.74 9.14
N PRO A 26 -32.41 -0.07 10.26
CA PRO A 26 -31.60 1.02 10.81
C PRO A 26 -30.10 0.66 11.04
N PRO A 27 -29.74 -0.55 11.51
CA PRO A 27 -28.34 -0.93 11.62
C PRO A 27 -27.64 -1.12 10.26
N SER A 28 -28.32 -1.71 9.28
CA SER A 28 -27.79 -1.83 7.90
C SER A 28 -27.60 -0.45 7.27
N LEU A 29 -28.54 0.47 7.50
CA LEU A 29 -28.45 1.85 7.05
C LEU A 29 -27.23 2.58 7.64
N LYS A 30 -26.91 2.33 8.92
CA LYS A 30 -25.69 2.87 9.53
C LYS A 30 -24.44 2.33 8.83
N ASN A 31 -24.36 1.00 8.65
CA ASN A 31 -23.21 0.36 8.01
C ASN A 31 -22.98 0.84 6.58
N VAL A 32 -24.04 0.93 5.77
CA VAL A 32 -23.92 1.40 4.37
C VAL A 32 -23.54 2.88 4.33
N THR A 33 -24.10 3.70 5.22
CA THR A 33 -23.75 5.14 5.27
C THR A 33 -22.28 5.31 5.63
N GLU A 34 -21.79 4.53 6.60
CA GLU A 34 -20.39 4.56 7.01
C GLU A 34 -19.46 4.00 5.92
N GLY A 35 -19.80 2.87 5.29
CA GLY A 35 -19.01 2.29 4.20
C GLY A 35 -18.92 3.21 2.98
N LEU A 36 -20.04 3.79 2.54
CA LEU A 36 -20.10 4.58 1.30
C LEU A 36 -19.63 6.03 1.45
N ARG A 37 -19.67 6.60 2.66
CA ARG A 37 -19.27 8.00 2.90
C ARG A 37 -17.90 8.14 3.56
N ASN A 38 -17.31 7.05 4.05
CA ASN A 38 -16.00 7.12 4.66
C ASN A 38 -14.91 7.06 3.59
N ASN A 39 -14.10 8.12 3.51
CA ASN A 39 -12.96 8.20 2.61
C ASN A 39 -11.67 7.60 3.17
N SER A 40 -11.68 7.14 4.43
CA SER A 40 -10.50 6.56 5.08
C SER A 40 -10.29 5.07 4.78
N ILE A 41 -11.26 4.41 4.13
CA ILE A 41 -11.12 3.00 3.75
C ILE A 41 -10.41 2.96 2.39
N SER A 42 -9.33 2.18 2.32
CA SER A 42 -8.62 1.93 1.07
C SER A 42 -8.18 0.47 0.95
N MET A 43 -7.95 0.05 -0.30
CA MET A 43 -7.44 -1.28 -0.64
C MET A 43 -5.93 -1.34 -0.45
N VAL A 44 -5.42 -2.46 0.09
CA VAL A 44 -4.00 -2.80 0.10
C VAL A 44 -3.71 -3.81 -1.01
N ARG A 45 -4.47 -4.91 -1.07
CA ARG A 45 -4.32 -5.94 -2.11
C ARG A 45 -5.57 -6.77 -2.29
N CYS A 46 -5.66 -7.47 -3.41
CA CYS A 46 -6.66 -8.50 -3.65
C CYS A 46 -6.05 -9.78 -4.22
N TYR A 47 -6.62 -10.95 -3.93
CA TYR A 47 -6.13 -12.23 -4.43
C TYR A 47 -7.24 -13.28 -4.53
N GLU A 48 -6.97 -14.34 -5.30
CA GLU A 48 -7.85 -15.49 -5.45
C GLU A 48 -7.28 -16.66 -4.64
N ARG A 49 -8.13 -17.37 -3.87
CA ARG A 49 -7.71 -18.57 -3.15
C ARG A 49 -8.91 -19.50 -2.98
N ASN A 50 -8.75 -20.78 -3.34
CA ASN A 50 -9.79 -21.80 -3.17
C ASN A 50 -11.15 -21.41 -3.80
N SER A 51 -11.13 -20.77 -4.98
CA SER A 51 -12.32 -20.21 -5.67
C SER A 51 -12.96 -18.97 -5.02
N ASP A 52 -12.45 -18.53 -3.87
CA ASP A 52 -12.88 -17.30 -3.20
C ASP A 52 -12.05 -16.10 -3.65
N PHE A 53 -12.66 -14.92 -3.61
CA PHE A 53 -11.98 -13.64 -3.81
C PHE A 53 -11.74 -12.96 -2.47
N HIS A 54 -10.50 -12.55 -2.23
CA HIS A 54 -10.09 -11.88 -1.01
C HIS A 54 -9.63 -10.47 -1.29
N PHE A 55 -10.00 -9.56 -0.39
CA PHE A 55 -9.65 -8.15 -0.41
C PHE A 55 -9.09 -7.78 0.96
N GLU A 56 -7.83 -7.34 0.99
CA GLU A 56 -7.19 -6.81 2.17
C GLU A 56 -7.22 -5.30 2.12
N LEU A 57 -7.87 -4.70 3.11
CA LEU A 57 -7.96 -3.26 3.31
C LEU A 57 -6.87 -2.79 4.28
N GLN A 58 -6.74 -1.47 4.46
CA GLN A 58 -5.93 -0.90 5.52
C GLN A 58 -6.27 -1.50 6.90
N GLU A 59 -5.32 -1.45 7.84
CA GLU A 59 -5.43 -2.07 9.17
C GLU A 59 -5.56 -3.60 9.16
N ARG A 60 -5.15 -4.27 8.07
CA ARG A 60 -5.20 -5.75 7.89
C ARG A 60 -6.61 -6.32 8.01
N ILE A 61 -7.60 -5.55 7.55
CA ILE A 61 -8.99 -6.01 7.50
C ILE A 61 -9.17 -6.85 6.23
N HIS A 62 -9.62 -8.08 6.38
CA HIS A 62 -9.85 -8.99 5.26
C HIS A 62 -11.34 -9.11 4.99
N VAL A 63 -11.74 -8.85 3.75
CA VAL A 63 -13.07 -9.12 3.21
C VAL A 63 -12.95 -10.30 2.24
N THR A 64 -13.82 -11.29 2.39
CA THR A 64 -13.87 -12.47 1.52
C THR A 64 -15.23 -12.53 0.84
N ILE A 65 -15.22 -12.65 -0.49
CA ILE A 65 -16.39 -12.94 -1.32
C ILE A 65 -16.28 -14.40 -1.74
N PRO A 66 -17.02 -15.31 -1.08
CA PRO A 66 -16.87 -16.74 -1.29
C PRO A 66 -17.56 -17.23 -2.57
N ASP A 67 -17.13 -18.38 -3.07
CA ASP A 67 -17.86 -19.16 -4.09
C ASP A 67 -19.12 -19.77 -3.47
N GLY A 68 -20.14 -18.93 -3.35
CA GLY A 68 -21.40 -19.24 -2.68
C GLY A 68 -21.40 -18.88 -1.19
N GLY A 69 -22.50 -18.27 -0.75
CA GLY A 69 -22.69 -17.82 0.63
C GLY A 69 -22.44 -16.32 0.81
N ASP A 70 -22.60 -15.85 2.06
CA ASP A 70 -22.51 -14.44 2.38
C ASP A 70 -21.04 -13.96 2.42
N PRO A 71 -20.72 -12.77 1.86
CA PRO A 71 -19.43 -12.14 2.09
C PRO A 71 -19.10 -12.00 3.58
N THR A 72 -17.82 -12.17 3.93
CA THR A 72 -17.35 -12.14 5.32
C THR A 72 -16.29 -11.07 5.54
N CYS A 73 -16.14 -10.62 6.79
CA CYS A 73 -15.15 -9.64 7.19
C CYS A 73 -14.43 -10.11 8.47
N SER A 74 -13.10 -10.02 8.51
CA SER A 74 -12.28 -10.55 9.62
C SER A 74 -12.49 -9.82 10.95
N THR A 75 -12.88 -8.54 10.92
CA THR A 75 -12.98 -7.68 12.11
C THR A 75 -14.41 -7.41 12.57
N CYS A 76 -15.40 -7.65 11.70
CA CYS A 76 -16.79 -7.35 11.99
C CYS A 76 -17.56 -8.66 12.20
N PRO A 77 -18.26 -8.85 13.33
CA PRO A 77 -19.06 -10.05 13.54
C PRO A 77 -20.19 -10.13 12.50
N THR A 78 -20.41 -11.34 11.99
CA THR A 78 -21.52 -11.65 11.07
C THR A 78 -22.85 -11.60 11.82
N ASN A 79 -23.37 -10.40 12.06
CA ASN A 79 -24.64 -10.21 12.75
C ASN A 79 -25.79 -10.33 11.75
N GLU A 80 -26.60 -11.39 11.89
CA GLU A 80 -27.85 -11.61 11.15
C GLU A 80 -27.72 -11.52 9.60
N ARG A 81 -26.62 -12.03 9.03
CA ARG A 81 -26.37 -11.98 7.57
C ARG A 81 -26.43 -10.54 6.99
N ARG A 82 -25.90 -9.57 7.74
CA ARG A 82 -25.82 -8.17 7.32
C ARG A 82 -24.40 -7.83 6.90
N ALA A 83 -24.25 -7.19 5.74
CA ALA A 83 -22.98 -6.60 5.34
C ALA A 83 -22.53 -5.51 6.33
N CYS A 84 -21.25 -5.57 6.72
CA CYS A 84 -20.59 -4.54 7.50
C CYS A 84 -20.09 -3.41 6.58
N ARG A 85 -19.65 -2.29 7.17
CA ARG A 85 -19.14 -1.13 6.40
C ARG A 85 -18.03 -1.48 5.40
N HIS A 86 -17.17 -2.46 5.71
CA HIS A 86 -16.06 -2.87 4.84
C HIS A 86 -16.56 -3.65 3.61
N ILE A 87 -17.56 -4.53 3.79
CA ILE A 87 -18.20 -5.26 2.68
C ILE A 87 -18.89 -4.26 1.76
N TRP A 88 -19.69 -3.34 2.32
CA TRP A 88 -20.34 -2.27 1.55
C TRP A 88 -19.36 -1.43 0.74
N TRP A 89 -18.19 -1.13 1.32
CA TRP A 89 -17.15 -0.40 0.62
C TRP A 89 -16.56 -1.23 -0.53
N VAL A 90 -16.23 -2.51 -0.32
CA VAL A 90 -15.70 -3.38 -1.38
C VAL A 90 -16.72 -3.54 -2.52
N ASP A 91 -17.99 -3.76 -2.20
CA ASP A 91 -19.09 -3.91 -3.17
C ASP A 91 -19.22 -2.67 -4.06
N ASP A 92 -19.17 -1.47 -3.46
CA ASP A 92 -19.22 -0.20 -4.18
C ASP A 92 -18.07 -0.07 -5.19
N GLN A 93 -16.87 -0.46 -4.77
CA GLN A 93 -15.71 -0.41 -5.65
C GLN A 93 -15.83 -1.41 -6.80
N ILE A 94 -16.29 -2.64 -6.55
CA ILE A 94 -16.53 -3.64 -7.61
C ILE A 94 -17.55 -3.09 -8.62
N LEU A 95 -18.70 -2.63 -8.11
CA LEU A 95 -19.78 -2.08 -8.93
C LEU A 95 -19.31 -0.86 -9.74
N SER A 96 -18.45 -0.01 -9.17
CA SER A 96 -17.91 1.16 -9.87
C SER A 96 -17.13 0.80 -11.13
N THR A 97 -16.57 -0.40 -11.20
CA THR A 97 -15.91 -0.89 -12.41
C THR A 97 -16.91 -1.53 -13.37
N ALA A 98 -18.01 -2.10 -12.90
CA ALA A 98 -19.09 -2.59 -13.76
C ALA A 98 -19.87 -1.43 -14.43
N VAL A 99 -19.95 -0.27 -13.77
CA VAL A 99 -20.75 0.88 -14.22
C VAL A 99 -19.89 2.02 -14.76
N PRO A 100 -20.05 2.43 -16.03
CA PRO A 100 -19.33 3.57 -16.61
C PRO A 100 -19.56 4.87 -15.81
N PRO A 101 -18.55 5.74 -15.64
CA PRO A 101 -18.66 6.98 -14.86
C PRO A 101 -19.88 7.84 -15.21
N GLU A 102 -20.22 7.93 -16.49
CA GLU A 102 -21.30 8.74 -17.04
C GLU A 102 -22.70 8.22 -16.62
N ALA A 103 -22.77 6.93 -16.26
CA ALA A 103 -24.00 6.25 -15.86
C ALA A 103 -24.23 6.24 -14.34
N ARG A 104 -23.20 6.53 -13.52
CA ARG A 104 -23.24 6.34 -12.06
C ARG A 104 -24.24 7.23 -11.33
N SER A 105 -24.52 8.42 -11.85
CA SER A 105 -25.52 9.36 -11.31
C SER A 105 -26.93 9.14 -11.85
N ARG A 106 -27.05 8.37 -12.95
CA ARG A 106 -28.32 8.11 -13.63
C ARG A 106 -29.08 6.96 -12.97
N PHE A 107 -28.37 5.93 -12.54
CA PHE A 107 -28.96 4.72 -11.98
C PHE A 107 -28.91 4.71 -10.46
N LYS A 108 -29.94 4.14 -9.84
CA LYS A 108 -30.00 3.88 -8.40
C LYS A 108 -29.88 2.39 -8.19
N TYR A 109 -29.00 1.98 -7.30
CA TYR A 109 -28.73 0.57 -7.04
C TYR A 109 -29.28 0.13 -5.69
N GLN A 110 -29.85 -1.06 -5.65
CA GLN A 110 -30.25 -1.76 -4.42
C GLN A 110 -29.31 -2.94 -4.24
N ILE A 111 -28.39 -2.84 -3.27
CA ILE A 111 -27.55 -3.96 -2.86
C ILE A 111 -28.33 -4.81 -1.85
N SER A 112 -28.13 -6.12 -1.90
CA SER A 112 -28.70 -7.09 -0.98
C SER A 112 -28.23 -6.84 0.46
N ARG A 113 -29.04 -7.22 1.45
CA ARG A 113 -28.72 -7.00 2.88
C ARG A 113 -27.39 -7.64 3.31
N ASN A 114 -27.03 -8.77 2.69
CA ASN A 114 -25.81 -9.53 2.95
C ASN A 114 -24.60 -9.05 2.14
N GLY A 115 -24.77 -8.15 1.15
CA GLY A 115 -23.68 -7.67 0.28
C GLY A 115 -23.31 -8.64 -0.85
N GLU A 116 -24.08 -9.69 -1.08
CA GLU A 116 -23.77 -10.69 -2.12
C GLU A 116 -24.07 -10.20 -3.54
N ALA A 117 -25.08 -9.33 -3.70
CA ALA A 117 -25.60 -8.96 -4.99
C ALA A 117 -26.14 -7.54 -5.03
N VAL A 118 -26.27 -6.99 -6.24
CA VAL A 118 -26.82 -5.68 -6.51
C VAL A 118 -27.74 -5.70 -7.72
N ARG A 119 -28.79 -4.89 -7.69
CA ARG A 119 -29.70 -4.70 -8.82
C ARG A 119 -30.00 -3.22 -9.02
N GLU A 120 -30.37 -2.83 -10.23
CA GLU A 120 -30.91 -1.51 -10.48
C GLU A 120 -32.33 -1.38 -9.89
N ALA A 121 -32.57 -0.32 -9.13
CA ALA A 121 -33.78 -0.16 -8.31
C ALA A 121 -35.07 0.07 -9.14
N GLU A 122 -34.94 0.70 -10.30
CA GLU A 122 -36.07 1.15 -11.13
C GLU A 122 -36.29 0.29 -12.38
N ALA A 123 -35.45 -0.72 -12.61
CA ALA A 123 -35.60 -1.63 -13.74
C ALA A 123 -36.55 -2.78 -13.37
N GLU A 124 -37.72 -2.84 -14.01
CA GLU A 124 -38.71 -3.92 -13.80
C GLU A 124 -38.14 -5.32 -14.13
N ASP A 125 -37.23 -5.39 -15.10
CA ASP A 125 -36.47 -6.58 -15.50
C ASP A 125 -34.96 -6.45 -15.16
N GLY A 126 -34.61 -5.67 -14.12
CA GLY A 126 -33.22 -5.41 -13.76
C GLY A 126 -32.46 -6.69 -13.41
N GLU A 127 -31.44 -7.03 -14.21
CA GLU A 127 -30.56 -8.16 -13.92
C GLU A 127 -29.88 -7.96 -12.56
N THR A 128 -29.90 -9.01 -11.75
CA THR A 128 -29.19 -9.03 -10.47
C THR A 128 -27.73 -9.42 -10.74
N LEU A 129 -26.82 -8.49 -10.46
CA LEU A 129 -25.39 -8.73 -10.49
C LEU A 129 -24.98 -9.38 -9.17
N ILE A 130 -24.56 -10.64 -9.23
CA ILE A 130 -23.93 -11.34 -8.10
C ILE A 130 -22.43 -11.05 -8.16
N PHE A 131 -21.85 -10.52 -7.09
CA PHE A 131 -20.47 -10.03 -7.11
C PHE A 131 -19.47 -11.14 -7.40
N HIS A 132 -19.61 -12.32 -6.78
CA HIS A 132 -18.74 -13.47 -7.06
C HIS A 132 -18.78 -13.86 -8.54
N SER A 133 -19.97 -14.08 -9.10
CA SER A 133 -20.13 -14.46 -10.52
C SER A 133 -19.57 -13.40 -11.46
N TRP A 134 -19.76 -12.12 -11.14
CA TRP A 134 -19.17 -11.02 -11.91
C TRP A 134 -17.64 -11.04 -11.84
N LEU A 135 -17.05 -11.27 -10.66
CA LEU A 135 -15.60 -11.38 -10.48
C LEU A 135 -15.03 -12.59 -11.21
N GLN A 136 -15.76 -13.69 -11.28
CA GLN A 136 -15.39 -14.89 -12.02
C GLN A 136 -15.42 -14.65 -13.54
N GLU A 137 -16.47 -14.00 -14.06
CA GLU A 137 -16.63 -13.73 -15.48
C GLU A 137 -15.65 -12.65 -15.97
N LYS A 138 -15.52 -11.54 -15.24
CA LYS A 138 -14.68 -10.41 -15.63
C LYS A 138 -13.24 -10.58 -15.18
N GLY A 139 -12.97 -11.43 -14.19
CA GLY A 139 -11.64 -11.70 -13.63
C GLY A 139 -11.15 -10.62 -12.66
N LEU A 140 -10.65 -11.05 -11.49
CA LEU A 140 -10.10 -10.14 -10.46
C LEU A 140 -8.98 -9.24 -11.00
N GLY A 141 -8.20 -9.72 -11.98
CA GLY A 141 -7.13 -8.94 -12.60
C GLY A 141 -7.63 -7.72 -13.37
N ASN A 142 -8.77 -7.84 -14.04
CA ASN A 142 -9.37 -6.72 -14.76
C ASN A 142 -9.95 -5.69 -13.79
N LEU A 143 -10.58 -6.14 -12.69
CA LEU A 143 -11.03 -5.27 -11.61
C LEU A 143 -9.85 -4.49 -11.02
N ALA A 144 -8.82 -5.20 -10.58
CA ALA A 144 -7.66 -4.61 -9.92
C ALA A 144 -7.01 -3.55 -10.80
N ARG A 145 -6.81 -3.83 -12.10
CA ARG A 145 -6.27 -2.85 -13.05
C ARG A 145 -7.15 -1.60 -13.18
N ARG A 146 -8.48 -1.75 -13.24
CA ARG A 146 -9.40 -0.60 -13.42
C ARG A 146 -9.56 0.23 -12.15
N ALA A 147 -9.45 -0.41 -10.99
CA ALA A 147 -9.53 0.26 -9.70
C ALA A 147 -8.16 0.76 -9.19
N GLY A 148 -7.07 0.49 -9.92
CA GLY A 148 -5.71 0.85 -9.50
C GLY A 148 -5.22 0.03 -8.30
N TRP A 149 -5.70 -1.19 -8.14
CA TRP A 149 -5.36 -2.06 -7.01
C TRP A 149 -4.28 -3.06 -7.36
N TRP A 150 -3.55 -3.48 -6.32
CA TRP A 150 -2.59 -4.56 -6.43
C TRP A 150 -3.31 -5.92 -6.35
N LYS A 151 -3.29 -6.68 -7.46
CA LYS A 151 -3.64 -8.11 -7.46
C LYS A 151 -2.38 -8.93 -7.11
N GLN A 152 -2.43 -9.64 -6.00
CA GLN A 152 -1.38 -10.58 -5.63
C GLN A 152 -1.58 -11.91 -6.37
N ASP A 153 -0.53 -12.37 -7.03
CA ASP A 153 -0.49 -13.71 -7.65
C ASP A 153 -0.34 -14.78 -6.55
N PRO A 154 -1.12 -15.88 -6.58
CA PRO A 154 -0.94 -17.02 -5.68
C PRO A 154 0.48 -17.61 -5.73
N MET A 155 1.14 -17.60 -6.90
CA MET A 155 2.52 -18.03 -7.08
C MET A 155 3.52 -17.01 -6.52
N ASP A 156 3.15 -15.73 -6.47
CA ASP A 156 3.92 -14.69 -5.79
C ASP A 156 3.89 -14.87 -4.26
N GLN A 157 3.09 -15.75 -3.63
CA GLN A 157 3.01 -15.81 -2.15
C GLN A 157 4.33 -16.15 -1.45
N GLN A 158 5.24 -16.89 -2.08
CA GLN A 158 6.53 -17.23 -1.47
C GLN A 158 7.55 -16.11 -1.67
N ASP A 159 7.59 -15.55 -2.89
CA ASP A 159 8.43 -14.43 -3.28
C ASP A 159 8.00 -13.12 -2.62
N THR A 160 6.69 -12.87 -2.54
CA THR A 160 6.06 -11.80 -1.77
C THR A 160 6.37 -11.92 -0.30
N ARG A 161 6.32 -13.12 0.30
CA ARG A 161 6.69 -13.29 1.71
C ARG A 161 8.14 -12.92 1.96
N LEU A 162 9.04 -13.29 1.05
CA LEU A 162 10.44 -12.88 1.13
C LEU A 162 10.58 -11.35 1.01
N VAL A 163 9.94 -10.73 0.01
CA VAL A 163 9.95 -9.27 -0.16
C VAL A 163 9.30 -8.55 1.02
N GLU A 164 8.23 -9.10 1.61
CA GLU A 164 7.57 -8.58 2.82
C GLU A 164 8.43 -8.72 4.06
N GLN A 165 9.14 -9.85 4.22
CA GLN A 165 10.10 -10.05 5.30
C GLN A 165 11.27 -9.10 5.17
N THR A 166 11.86 -8.99 3.98
CA THR A 166 12.94 -8.03 3.70
C THR A 166 12.45 -6.59 3.90
N ALA A 167 11.25 -6.23 3.44
CA ALA A 167 10.67 -4.91 3.71
C ALA A 167 10.45 -4.68 5.21
N THR A 168 9.95 -5.68 5.94
CA THR A 168 9.74 -5.57 7.39
C THR A 168 11.07 -5.37 8.12
N HIS A 169 12.13 -6.09 7.73
CA HIS A 169 13.46 -5.91 8.30
C HIS A 169 14.03 -4.52 7.97
N ILE A 170 13.91 -4.08 6.71
CA ILE A 170 14.33 -2.73 6.29
C ILE A 170 13.60 -1.65 7.09
N LEU A 171 12.29 -1.78 7.27
CA LEU A 171 11.49 -0.81 8.02
C LEU A 171 11.75 -0.86 9.53
N SER A 172 12.04 -2.04 10.09
CA SER A 172 12.39 -2.18 11.51
C SER A 172 13.69 -1.46 11.88
N ALA A 173 14.58 -1.21 10.92
CA ALA A 173 15.79 -0.43 11.10
C ALA A 173 15.51 1.07 11.37
N PHE A 174 14.31 1.54 11.03
CA PHE A 174 13.85 2.91 11.27
C PHE A 174 12.95 3.04 12.49
N GLU A 175 12.64 1.94 13.18
CA GLU A 175 11.91 2.03 14.45
C GLU A 175 12.85 2.47 15.57
N PRO A 176 12.47 3.45 16.41
CA PRO A 176 13.20 3.73 17.63
C PRO A 176 13.26 2.44 18.45
N CYS A 177 14.47 2.00 18.83
CA CYS A 177 14.68 0.81 19.66
C CYS A 177 13.71 0.80 20.85
N GLY A 178 12.60 0.06 20.74
CA GLY A 178 11.57 0.11 21.78
C GLY A 178 10.18 -0.42 21.44
N VAL A 179 9.73 -0.46 20.18
CA VAL A 179 8.30 -0.74 19.91
C VAL A 179 8.00 -2.17 19.46
N LEU A 180 8.88 -2.84 18.69
CA LEU A 180 8.67 -4.25 18.30
C LEU A 180 9.26 -5.32 19.25
N SER A 181 9.96 -4.93 20.32
CA SER A 181 10.60 -5.88 21.25
C SER A 181 9.63 -6.68 22.15
N LYS A 182 8.34 -6.39 22.17
CA LYS A 182 7.42 -7.09 23.10
C LYS A 182 7.03 -8.51 22.68
N GLN A 183 7.45 -9.01 21.52
CA GLN A 183 7.07 -10.37 21.12
C GLN A 183 8.21 -11.34 20.77
N HIS A 184 9.46 -10.90 20.57
CA HIS A 184 10.58 -11.84 20.37
C HIS A 184 11.87 -11.33 21.02
N GLY A 185 12.28 -12.01 22.10
CA GLY A 185 13.65 -12.00 22.63
C GLY A 185 14.04 -10.80 23.51
N GLN A 186 13.85 -10.94 24.82
CA GLN A 186 14.36 -10.00 25.84
C GLN A 186 15.90 -10.03 25.99
N ASP A 187 16.59 -10.96 25.33
CA ASP A 187 18.02 -11.20 25.59
C ASP A 187 18.97 -10.31 24.76
N ASN A 188 18.47 -9.61 23.72
CA ASN A 188 19.28 -8.69 22.91
C ASN A 188 19.25 -7.23 23.40
N PHE A 189 18.39 -6.91 24.37
CA PHE A 189 18.14 -5.53 24.78
C PHE A 189 19.21 -4.97 25.73
N GLU A 190 19.90 -5.84 26.50
CA GLU A 190 20.99 -5.41 27.39
C GLU A 190 22.30 -5.15 26.64
N ILE A 191 22.51 -5.81 25.50
CA ILE A 191 23.73 -5.65 24.68
C ILE A 191 23.68 -4.34 23.87
N LEU A 192 22.51 -3.94 23.38
CA LEU A 192 22.34 -2.74 22.56
C LEU A 192 22.34 -1.41 23.34
N GLN A 193 22.17 -1.44 24.66
CA GLN A 193 22.25 -0.23 25.49
C GLN A 193 23.69 0.15 25.89
N GLN A 194 24.67 -0.74 25.65
CA GLN A 194 26.04 -0.55 26.14
C GLN A 194 27.03 -0.02 25.09
N GLU A 195 26.65 0.07 23.82
CA GLU A 195 27.55 0.52 22.76
C GLU A 195 27.07 1.84 22.13
N SER A 196 27.91 2.86 22.27
CA SER A 196 27.92 4.21 21.68
C SER A 196 26.97 4.49 20.51
N HIS A 197 26.35 5.68 20.52
CA HIS A 197 25.49 6.22 19.46
C HIS A 197 26.07 6.14 18.02
N ASP A 198 27.40 6.14 17.85
CA ASP A 198 28.05 5.96 16.53
C ASP A 198 27.98 4.50 16.03
N GLY A 199 28.04 3.51 16.95
CA GLY A 199 27.93 2.09 16.61
C GLY A 199 26.54 1.68 16.14
N ASN A 200 25.49 2.40 16.56
CA ASN A 200 24.12 2.11 16.17
C ASN A 200 23.83 2.52 14.71
N LEU A 201 24.31 3.69 14.26
CA LEU A 201 24.09 4.14 12.87
C LEU A 201 24.90 3.31 11.87
N ASP A 202 26.14 2.93 12.19
CA ASP A 202 26.95 2.05 11.34
C ASP A 202 26.37 0.63 11.26
N ALA A 203 25.92 0.07 12.39
CA ALA A 203 25.22 -1.20 12.41
C ALA A 203 23.91 -1.17 11.62
N THR A 204 23.15 -0.07 11.73
CA THR A 204 21.91 0.15 10.98
C THR A 204 22.17 0.26 9.47
N ALA A 205 23.19 1.03 9.07
CA ALA A 205 23.59 1.16 7.68
C ALA A 205 24.03 -0.18 7.07
N GLU A 206 24.79 -0.97 7.81
CA GLU A 206 25.22 -2.30 7.38
C GLU A 206 24.05 -3.29 7.30
N ALA A 207 23.15 -3.29 8.28
CA ALA A 207 21.95 -4.13 8.26
C ALA A 207 21.06 -3.83 7.04
N LEU A 208 20.87 -2.55 6.73
CA LEU A 208 20.15 -2.13 5.53
C LEU A 208 20.86 -2.63 4.26
N ARG A 209 22.18 -2.40 4.14
CA ARG A 209 22.97 -2.90 3.00
C ARG A 209 22.79 -4.40 2.76
N VAL A 210 22.87 -5.21 3.82
CA VAL A 210 22.69 -6.67 3.74
C VAL A 210 21.30 -7.04 3.21
N GLU A 211 20.23 -6.40 3.68
CA GLU A 211 18.87 -6.70 3.22
C GLU A 211 18.64 -6.26 1.75
N ILE A 212 19.23 -5.14 1.35
CA ILE A 212 19.18 -4.64 -0.03
C ILE A 212 19.97 -5.56 -0.98
N ASP A 213 21.13 -6.05 -0.57
CA ASP A 213 21.91 -7.03 -1.33
C ASP A 213 21.18 -8.38 -1.47
N ARG A 214 20.41 -8.79 -0.44
CA ARG A 214 19.50 -9.93 -0.56
C ARG A 214 18.41 -9.69 -1.59
N MET A 215 17.80 -8.50 -1.59
CA MET A 215 16.79 -8.14 -2.58
C MET A 215 17.37 -8.09 -4.00
N ARG A 216 18.56 -7.55 -4.17
CA ARG A 216 19.31 -7.56 -5.43
C ARG A 216 19.59 -8.98 -5.91
N SER A 217 20.09 -9.83 -5.03
CA SER A 217 20.39 -11.24 -5.33
C SER A 217 19.13 -12.01 -5.73
N PHE A 218 18.00 -11.73 -5.05
CA PHE A 218 16.70 -12.29 -5.39
C PHE A 218 16.27 -11.93 -6.81
N ILE A 219 16.36 -10.64 -7.21
CA ILE A 219 16.01 -10.20 -8.56
C ILE A 219 16.92 -10.83 -9.62
N MET A 220 18.23 -10.90 -9.35
CA MET A 220 19.20 -11.52 -10.25
C MET A 220 18.92 -13.02 -10.46
N ASN A 221 18.57 -13.74 -9.40
CA ASN A 221 18.32 -15.19 -9.45
C ASN A 221 17.02 -15.53 -10.20
N HIS A 222 15.98 -14.70 -10.06
CA HIS A 222 14.72 -14.89 -10.77
C HIS A 222 14.78 -14.37 -12.21
N GLY A 223 15.57 -13.33 -12.46
CA GLY A 223 15.71 -12.69 -13.77
C GLY A 223 14.52 -11.77 -14.10
N GLN A 224 14.82 -10.57 -14.59
CA GLN A 224 13.87 -9.49 -14.91
C GLN A 224 12.64 -9.93 -15.73
N LYS A 225 12.78 -10.94 -16.61
CA LYS A 225 11.69 -11.46 -17.46
C LYS A 225 10.77 -12.48 -16.79
N LYS A 226 11.19 -13.11 -15.69
CA LYS A 226 10.37 -14.10 -14.98
C LYS A 226 9.60 -13.50 -13.81
N MET A 227 10.05 -12.35 -13.29
CA MET A 227 9.39 -11.66 -12.20
C MET A 227 8.15 -10.91 -12.71
N SER A 228 7.02 -11.04 -12.01
CA SER A 228 5.80 -10.34 -12.37
C SER A 228 6.01 -8.81 -12.30
N ILE A 229 5.44 -8.06 -13.23
CA ILE A 229 5.47 -6.58 -13.23
C ILE A 229 4.99 -6.03 -11.86
N PRO A 230 3.90 -6.54 -11.25
CA PRO A 230 3.49 -6.09 -9.91
C PRO A 230 4.53 -6.32 -8.81
N LEU A 231 5.22 -7.47 -8.80
CA LEU A 231 6.27 -7.75 -7.80
C LEU A 231 7.46 -6.80 -7.97
N GLN A 232 7.85 -6.52 -9.22
CA GLN A 232 8.88 -5.53 -9.53
C GLN A 232 8.45 -4.11 -9.09
N THR A 233 7.20 -3.72 -9.35
CA THR A 233 6.64 -2.44 -8.86
C THR A 233 6.68 -2.35 -7.34
N ARG A 234 6.41 -3.46 -6.64
CA ARG A 234 6.48 -3.49 -5.17
C ARG A 234 7.90 -3.32 -4.66
N ILE A 235 8.86 -4.01 -5.26
CA ILE A 235 10.29 -3.86 -4.95
C ILE A 235 10.70 -2.39 -5.13
N ALA A 236 10.37 -1.78 -6.28
CA ALA A 236 10.63 -0.37 -6.52
C ALA A 236 10.00 0.53 -5.45
N GLY A 237 8.72 0.29 -5.11
CA GLY A 237 8.01 1.04 -4.08
C GLY A 237 8.65 0.95 -2.69
N ILE A 238 9.09 -0.25 -2.26
CA ILE A 238 9.77 -0.45 -0.97
C ILE A 238 11.09 0.33 -0.92
N LEU A 239 11.89 0.24 -1.99
CA LEU A 239 13.17 0.93 -2.07
C LEU A 239 13.00 2.45 -2.05
N LEU A 240 12.07 2.98 -2.84
CA LEU A 240 11.77 4.41 -2.88
C LEU A 240 11.22 4.91 -1.54
N TYR A 241 10.32 4.16 -0.91
CA TYR A 241 9.83 4.50 0.42
C TYR A 241 10.94 4.48 1.49
N THR A 242 11.85 3.50 1.43
CA THR A 242 13.01 3.43 2.34
C THR A 242 13.88 4.67 2.19
N LEU A 243 14.10 5.11 0.96
CA LEU A 243 14.85 6.32 0.66
C LEU A 243 14.11 7.59 1.11
N GLU A 244 12.80 7.68 0.91
CA GLU A 244 11.95 8.76 1.45
C GLU A 244 12.08 8.84 2.97
N GLN A 245 12.03 7.70 3.68
CA GLN A 245 12.20 7.67 5.14
C GLN A 245 13.60 8.12 5.55
N LEU A 246 14.66 7.73 4.84
CA LEU A 246 16.01 8.22 5.12
C LEU A 246 16.13 9.74 4.99
N VAL A 247 15.51 10.32 3.96
CA VAL A 247 15.48 11.77 3.76
C VAL A 247 14.71 12.48 4.87
N GLN A 248 13.59 11.90 5.30
CA GLN A 248 12.77 12.46 6.37
C GLN A 248 13.46 12.38 7.74
N TYR A 249 14.01 11.22 8.11
CA TYR A 249 14.73 11.02 9.38
C TYR A 249 16.01 11.85 9.48
N ALA A 250 16.68 12.11 8.35
CA ALA A 250 17.80 13.04 8.29
C ALA A 250 17.42 14.47 8.74
N GLY A 251 16.25 14.96 8.32
CA GLY A 251 15.73 16.26 8.77
C GLY A 251 15.32 16.28 10.25
N ASP A 252 14.70 15.20 10.75
CA ASP A 252 14.23 15.10 12.14
C ASP A 252 15.38 15.06 13.16
N ILE A 253 16.51 14.42 12.83
CA ILE A 253 17.70 14.39 13.70
C ILE A 253 18.32 15.78 13.83
N GLN A 254 18.32 16.59 12.77
CA GLN A 254 18.90 17.94 12.81
C GLN A 254 18.01 18.93 13.57
N THR A 255 16.69 18.84 13.39
CA THR A 255 15.71 19.74 14.03
C THR A 255 15.43 19.39 15.50
N ASN A 256 15.44 18.11 15.88
CA ASN A 256 15.20 17.68 17.27
C ASN A 256 16.49 17.56 18.11
N ALA A 257 17.68 17.58 17.52
CA ALA A 257 18.95 17.68 18.24
C ALA A 257 19.24 19.10 18.77
N ALA A 258 18.21 19.84 19.18
CA ALA A 258 18.31 20.96 20.13
C ALA A 258 18.67 20.49 21.55
N VAL A 259 19.46 19.41 21.67
CA VAL A 259 20.09 18.99 22.92
C VAL A 259 21.32 19.89 23.09
N SER A 260 21.30 20.69 24.15
CA SER A 260 22.39 21.55 24.59
C SER A 260 23.73 20.83 24.51
N ILE A 261 24.56 21.26 23.56
CA ILE A 261 25.85 20.69 23.18
C ILE A 261 26.84 20.77 24.35
N PRO A 262 27.33 19.65 24.92
CA PRO A 262 28.63 19.63 25.54
C PRO A 262 29.68 19.54 24.43
N GLN A 263 30.73 20.37 24.54
CA GLN A 263 31.83 20.54 23.57
C GLN A 263 32.77 19.33 23.44
N TYR A 264 32.24 18.13 23.18
CA TYR A 264 32.98 16.94 22.74
C TYR A 264 32.24 16.42 21.51
N SER A 265 32.80 16.12 20.34
CA SER A 265 34.17 15.96 19.88
C SER A 265 34.09 15.78 18.36
N GLY A 266 34.82 16.59 17.57
CA GLY A 266 35.43 16.28 16.26
C GLY A 266 34.67 15.58 15.10
N LEU A 267 33.43 15.13 15.25
CA LEU A 267 32.72 14.35 14.23
C LEU A 267 32.00 15.28 13.26
N SER A 268 32.17 15.02 11.97
CA SER A 268 31.55 15.79 10.90
C SER A 268 30.04 15.53 10.84
N LEU A 269 29.22 16.46 10.31
CA LEU A 269 27.78 16.24 10.02
C LEU A 269 27.52 14.92 9.28
N GLN A 270 28.49 14.58 8.44
CA GLN A 270 28.62 13.36 7.67
C GLN A 270 28.70 12.06 8.48
N ASP A 271 29.18 12.09 9.73
CA ASP A 271 29.24 10.92 10.62
C ASP A 271 27.90 10.68 11.33
N ARG A 272 26.97 11.64 11.24
CA ARG A 272 25.69 11.67 11.97
C ARG A 272 24.46 11.41 11.10
N SER A 273 24.63 11.23 9.79
CA SER A 273 23.53 11.00 8.84
C SER A 273 23.55 9.57 8.31
N LEU A 274 22.46 8.83 8.56
CA LEU A 274 22.27 7.48 8.01
C LEU A 274 22.23 7.53 6.47
N LEU A 275 21.62 8.57 5.89
CA LEU A 275 21.62 8.80 4.44
C LEU A 275 23.06 8.88 3.91
N HIS A 276 23.95 9.66 4.54
CA HIS A 276 25.36 9.77 4.13
C HIS A 276 26.17 8.48 4.30
N LYS A 277 25.84 7.63 5.29
CA LYS A 277 26.46 6.31 5.45
C LYS A 277 25.99 5.32 4.38
N MET A 278 24.77 5.50 3.87
CA MET A 278 24.18 4.68 2.82
C MET A 278 24.57 5.13 1.40
N ILE A 279 25.02 6.37 1.23
CA ILE A 279 25.62 6.89 -0.01
C ILE A 279 27.13 6.63 0.04
N ASP A 280 27.67 5.81 -0.87
CA ASP A 280 29.12 5.64 -0.94
C ASP A 280 29.78 6.96 -1.40
N ARG A 281 30.87 7.38 -0.74
CA ARG A 281 31.61 8.59 -1.14
C ARG A 281 32.54 8.36 -2.33
N ASN A 282 32.94 7.11 -2.55
CA ASN A 282 33.81 6.72 -3.65
C ASN A 282 33.01 6.26 -4.88
N SER A 283 31.68 6.18 -4.75
CA SER A 283 30.77 5.76 -5.81
C SER A 283 29.42 6.48 -5.63
N PRO A 284 28.93 7.24 -6.62
CA PRO A 284 27.62 7.92 -6.52
C PRO A 284 26.43 6.95 -6.52
N ILE A 285 26.70 5.65 -6.44
CA ILE A 285 25.71 4.59 -6.31
C ILE A 285 25.12 4.67 -4.91
N VAL A 286 23.90 5.17 -4.85
CA VAL A 286 23.06 5.03 -3.67
C VAL A 286 22.43 3.66 -3.68
N PHE A 287 22.37 3.06 -2.50
CA PHE A 287 22.00 1.67 -2.28
C PHE A 287 20.75 1.17 -3.03
N VAL A 288 19.79 2.05 -3.36
CA VAL A 288 18.59 1.68 -4.14
C VAL A 288 18.86 1.52 -5.64
N LEU A 289 19.78 2.30 -6.22
CA LEU A 289 20.03 2.35 -7.67
C LEU A 289 20.42 0.99 -8.25
N PRO A 290 21.34 0.20 -7.66
CA PRO A 290 21.72 -1.12 -8.17
C PRO A 290 20.58 -2.13 -8.22
N VAL A 291 19.50 -1.87 -7.49
CA VAL A 291 18.32 -2.74 -7.45
C VAL A 291 17.28 -2.24 -8.43
N LEU A 292 17.06 -0.92 -8.50
CA LEU A 292 16.18 -0.29 -9.49
C LEU A 292 16.64 -0.56 -10.92
N ASP A 293 17.94 -0.50 -11.19
CA ASP A 293 18.54 -0.80 -12.51
C ASP A 293 18.24 -2.23 -13.01
N LEU A 294 17.86 -3.15 -12.11
CA LEU A 294 17.55 -4.54 -12.46
C LEU A 294 16.07 -4.76 -12.80
N LEU A 295 15.21 -3.76 -12.59
CA LEU A 295 13.77 -3.85 -12.82
C LEU A 295 13.41 -3.49 -14.27
N ASP A 296 12.28 -4.01 -14.74
CA ASP A 296 11.78 -3.78 -16.09
C ASP A 296 11.48 -2.28 -16.32
N SER A 297 11.91 -1.75 -17.46
CA SER A 297 11.62 -0.38 -17.89
C SER A 297 10.13 -0.01 -17.81
N LYS A 298 9.21 -0.97 -18.04
CA LYS A 298 7.76 -0.75 -17.91
C LYS A 298 7.33 -0.46 -16.47
N VAL A 299 8.07 -0.96 -15.49
CA VAL A 299 7.87 -0.67 -14.07
C VAL A 299 8.44 0.70 -13.75
N LEU A 300 9.69 0.93 -14.16
CA LEU A 300 10.43 2.15 -13.84
C LEU A 300 9.81 3.40 -14.47
N TYR A 301 9.27 3.27 -15.68
CA TYR A 301 8.62 4.36 -16.42
C TYR A 301 7.11 4.44 -16.15
N GLY A 302 6.61 3.70 -15.17
CA GLY A 302 5.22 3.81 -14.75
C GLY A 302 4.99 5.10 -13.97
N ASP A 303 3.86 5.77 -14.23
CA ASP A 303 3.49 7.07 -13.65
C ASP A 303 3.72 7.15 -12.13
N MET A 304 3.32 6.11 -11.38
CA MET A 304 3.47 6.05 -9.93
C MET A 304 4.94 6.11 -9.46
N ILE A 305 5.85 5.43 -10.17
CA ILE A 305 7.27 5.38 -9.82
C ILE A 305 7.94 6.71 -10.19
N GLN A 306 7.61 7.25 -11.37
CA GLN A 306 8.12 8.54 -11.82
C GLN A 306 7.69 9.67 -10.89
N GLU A 307 6.40 9.75 -10.53
CA GLU A 307 5.88 10.77 -9.60
C GLU A 307 6.59 10.70 -8.24
N ARG A 308 6.77 9.50 -7.69
CA ARG A 308 7.50 9.30 -6.42
C ARG A 308 8.95 9.74 -6.50
N VAL A 309 9.66 9.38 -7.58
CA VAL A 309 11.05 9.80 -7.75
C VAL A 309 11.16 11.32 -7.96
N GLU A 310 10.23 11.94 -8.68
CA GLU A 310 10.21 13.39 -8.85
C GLU A 310 10.06 14.11 -7.50
N VAL A 311 9.10 13.69 -6.68
CA VAL A 311 8.90 14.23 -5.32
C VAL A 311 10.15 14.02 -4.46
N LEU A 312 10.75 12.83 -4.51
CA LEU A 312 11.94 12.49 -3.74
C LEU A 312 13.17 13.28 -4.20
N ALA A 313 13.35 13.45 -5.51
CA ALA A 313 14.42 14.25 -6.10
C ALA A 313 14.31 15.71 -5.68
N ASN A 314 13.10 16.27 -5.66
CA ASN A 314 12.86 17.62 -5.14
C ASN A 314 13.17 17.70 -3.64
N GLY A 315 12.73 16.73 -2.84
CA GLY A 315 13.08 16.65 -1.42
C GLY A 315 14.58 16.55 -1.16
N LEU A 316 15.33 15.85 -2.01
CA LEU A 316 16.79 15.76 -1.92
C LEU A 316 17.52 17.04 -2.36
N ARG A 317 16.92 17.84 -3.25
CA ARG A 317 17.45 19.15 -3.69
C ARG A 317 17.21 20.24 -2.65
N GLU A 318 16.02 20.24 -2.08
CA GLU A 318 15.51 21.29 -1.19
C GLU A 318 15.76 20.97 0.29
N GLY A 319 16.17 19.74 0.59
CA GLY A 319 16.42 19.26 1.95
C GLY A 319 17.59 19.95 2.65
N GLU A 320 17.55 19.92 3.99
CA GLU A 320 18.58 20.53 4.84
C GLU A 320 19.93 19.78 4.77
N GLU A 321 19.93 18.52 4.34
CA GLU A 321 21.14 17.74 4.11
C GLU A 321 21.64 17.80 2.66
N PRO A 322 22.91 18.18 2.43
CA PRO A 322 23.45 18.29 1.08
C PRO A 322 23.58 16.90 0.44
N CYS A 323 22.71 16.59 -0.52
CA CYS A 323 22.82 15.38 -1.32
C CYS A 323 23.61 15.64 -2.62
N PRO A 324 24.52 14.74 -3.06
CA PRO A 324 25.26 14.93 -4.31
C PRO A 324 24.32 15.09 -5.52
N ALA A 325 24.47 16.18 -6.27
CA ALA A 325 23.62 16.45 -7.44
C ALA A 325 23.74 15.40 -8.57
N GLU A 326 24.85 14.66 -8.60
CA GLU A 326 25.01 13.51 -9.49
C GLU A 326 24.09 12.35 -9.11
N TYR A 327 23.89 12.11 -7.82
CA TYR A 327 22.97 11.07 -7.36
C TYR A 327 21.53 11.35 -7.78
N ILE A 328 21.05 12.58 -7.53
CA ILE A 328 19.68 12.97 -7.89
C ILE A 328 19.44 12.75 -9.39
N ARG A 329 20.43 13.12 -10.22
CA ARG A 329 20.39 12.87 -11.66
C ARG A 329 20.36 11.38 -12.02
N LEU A 330 21.14 10.54 -11.34
CA LEU A 330 21.12 9.08 -11.57
C LEU A 330 19.77 8.48 -11.18
N LEU A 331 19.17 8.92 -10.08
CA LEU A 331 17.85 8.49 -9.64
C LEU A 331 16.76 8.91 -10.63
N GLU A 332 16.79 10.13 -11.15
CA GLU A 332 15.82 10.55 -12.16
C GLU A 332 16.03 9.84 -13.50
N ARG A 333 17.29 9.54 -13.87
CA ARG A 333 17.61 8.79 -15.09
C ARG A 333 17.09 7.36 -15.04
N VAL A 334 17.21 6.66 -13.90
CA VAL A 334 16.79 5.25 -13.80
C VAL A 334 15.29 5.08 -14.07
N VAL A 335 14.50 6.11 -13.78
CA VAL A 335 13.05 6.13 -14.05
C VAL A 335 12.66 6.90 -15.31
N GLY A 336 13.63 7.35 -16.11
CA GLY A 336 13.38 8.01 -17.40
C GLY A 336 12.82 9.43 -17.31
N LEU A 337 13.06 10.13 -16.18
CA LEU A 337 12.72 11.55 -16.04
C LEU A 337 13.76 12.48 -16.70
N VAL A 338 15.00 12.01 -16.85
CA VAL A 338 16.09 12.69 -17.57
C VAL A 338 16.93 11.69 -18.37
N GLU A 339 17.58 12.18 -19.42
CA GLU A 339 18.42 11.39 -20.34
C GLU A 339 19.77 10.93 -19.74
#